data_AF-A0A6N9UZ60-F1
#
_entry.id   AF-A0A6N9UZ60-F1
#
_cell.length_a   1.000
_cell.length_b   1.000
_cell.length_c   1.000
_cell.angle_alpha   90.00
_cell.angle_beta   90.00
_cell.angle_gamma   90.00
#
_symmetry.space_group_name_H-M   'P 1'
#
loop_
_entity.id
_entity.type
_entity.pdbx_description
1 polymer ?
#
loop_
_entity_poly.entity_id
_entity_poly.type
_entity_poly.pdbx_seq_one_letter_code
_entity_poly.pdbx_strand_id
1 'polypeptide(L)' 'GLALVAVGGYGRGELSPRSDLDLLLLHDGSTPAAAIARVADRIWYPVWDLGLDLDHSVRTLAETRRTADD' A
#
# COMPACT_ATOMS: atom_id res chain seq x y z
N GLY A 1 -1.84 1.57 -15.12
CA GLY A 1 -2.91 1.29 -14.15
C GLY A 1 -2.36 1.38 -12.73
N LEU A 2 -3.13 1.95 -11.81
CA LEU A 2 -2.78 2.10 -10.39
C LEU A 2 -3.93 1.55 -9.54
N ALA A 3 -3.60 0.80 -8.48
CA ALA A 3 -4.57 0.26 -7.53
C ALA A 3 -4.05 0.38 -6.10
N LEU A 4 -4.94 0.69 -5.17
CA LEU A 4 -4.65 0.63 -3.73
C LEU A 4 -5.25 -0.67 -3.18
N VAL A 5 -4.42 -1.47 -2.53
CA VAL A 5 -4.78 -2.80 -2.03
C VAL A 5 -4.50 -2.84 -0.53
N ALA A 6 -5.49 -3.24 0.26
CA ALA A 6 -5.23 -3.56 1.66
C ALA A 6 -4.72 -4.99 1.78
N VAL A 7 -3.67 -5.18 2.56
CA VAL A 7 -3.05 -6.48 2.81
C VAL A 7 -3.11 -6.82 4.30
N GLY A 8 -2.47 -7.89 4.73
CA GLY A 8 -2.44 -8.29 6.14
C GLY A 8 -3.83 -8.58 6.72
N GLY A 9 -4.02 -8.25 8.00
CA GLY A 9 -5.29 -8.49 8.71
C GLY A 9 -6.46 -7.68 8.13
N TYR A 10 -6.21 -6.44 7.70
CA TYR A 10 -7.24 -5.61 7.06
C TYR A 10 -7.72 -6.23 5.75
N GLY A 11 -6.79 -6.65 4.88
CA GLY A 11 -7.11 -7.29 3.60
C GLY A 11 -7.90 -8.59 3.73
N ARG A 12 -7.72 -9.31 4.86
CA ARG A 12 -8.48 -10.53 5.19
C ARG A 12 -9.80 -10.28 5.92
N GLY A 13 -10.11 -9.05 6.33
CA GLY A 13 -11.27 -8.75 7.17
C GLY A 13 -11.12 -9.19 8.62
N GLU A 14 -9.89 -9.42 9.07
CA GLU A 14 -9.51 -9.96 10.39
C GLU A 14 -8.72 -8.92 11.22
N LEU A 15 -9.02 -7.63 11.04
CA LEU A 15 -8.29 -6.57 11.72
C LEU A 15 -8.45 -6.69 13.25
N SER A 16 -7.34 -6.80 13.96
CA SER A 16 -7.33 -6.85 15.42
C SER A 16 -7.31 -5.43 16.01
N PRO A 17 -7.85 -5.21 17.23
CA PRO A 17 -7.75 -3.91 17.87
C PRO A 17 -6.29 -3.46 17.99
N ARG A 18 -6.00 -2.22 17.55
CA ARG A 18 -4.67 -1.61 17.56
C ARG A 18 -3.62 -2.32 16.68
N SER A 19 -4.02 -3.09 15.68
CA SER A 19 -3.06 -3.55 14.66
C SER A 19 -2.81 -2.46 13.62
N ASP A 20 -1.61 -2.48 13.05
CA ASP A 20 -1.21 -1.61 11.94
C ASP A 20 -2.13 -1.80 10.73
N LEU A 21 -2.25 -0.74 9.92
CA LEU A 21 -2.90 -0.77 8.62
C LEU A 21 -1.85 -1.05 7.56
N ASP A 22 -1.96 -2.18 6.86
CA ASP A 22 -1.01 -2.55 5.80
C ASP A 22 -1.58 -2.23 4.40
N LEU A 23 -0.95 -1.31 3.67
CA LEU A 23 -1.41 -0.87 2.34
C LEU A 23 -0.34 -1.06 1.25
N LEU A 24 -0.76 -1.60 0.11
CA LEU A 24 0.05 -1.73 -1.11
C LEU A 24 -0.51 -0.82 -2.20
N LEU A 25 0.32 0.09 -2.69
CA LEU A 25 0.06 0.82 -3.93
C LEU A 25 0.67 0.06 -5.11
N LEU A 26 -0.18 -0.66 -5.84
CA LEU A 26 0.20 -1.51 -6.96
C LEU A 26 0.12 -0.74 -8.28
N HIS A 27 1.15 -0.87 -9.12
CA HIS A 27 1.14 -0.30 -10.47
C HIS A 27 1.62 -1.30 -11.53
N ASP A 28 1.26 -1.07 -12.79
CA ASP A 28 1.68 -1.88 -13.95
C ASP A 28 2.94 -1.33 -14.66
N GLY A 29 3.53 -0.26 -14.12
CA GLY A 29 4.71 0.40 -14.69
C GLY A 29 4.42 1.35 -15.86
N SER A 30 3.17 1.47 -16.30
CA SER A 30 2.79 2.41 -17.37
C SER A 30 2.71 3.86 -16.89
N THR A 31 2.61 4.06 -15.56
CA THR A 31 2.44 5.38 -14.94
C THR A 31 3.81 5.95 -14.54
N PRO A 32 4.11 7.23 -14.82
CA PRO A 32 5.37 7.83 -14.43
C PRO A 32 5.59 7.77 -12.91
N ALA A 33 6.82 7.45 -12.48
CA ALA A 33 7.17 7.32 -11.07
C ALA A 33 6.80 8.57 -10.24
N ALA A 34 7.00 9.77 -10.79
CA ALA A 34 6.61 11.02 -10.13
C ALA A 34 5.10 11.14 -9.90
N ALA A 35 4.27 10.59 -10.79
CA ALA A 35 2.82 10.58 -10.61
C ALA A 35 2.41 9.56 -9.53
N ILE A 36 3.08 8.41 -9.48
CA ILE A 36 2.87 7.38 -8.43
C ILE A 36 3.23 7.95 -7.06
N ALA A 37 4.40 8.59 -6.93
CA ALA A 37 4.86 9.23 -5.69
C ALA A 37 3.85 10.27 -5.18
N ARG A 38 3.34 11.13 -6.07
CA ARG A 38 2.32 12.12 -5.71
C ARG A 38 1.02 11.50 -5.20
N VAL A 39 0.62 10.34 -5.73
CA VAL A 39 -0.58 9.63 -5.25
C VAL A 39 -0.30 8.98 -3.90
N ALA A 40 0.86 8.33 -3.76
CA ALA A 40 1.34 7.78 -2.50
C ALA A 40 1.32 8.83 -1.38
N ASP A 41 1.95 9.99 -1.57
CA ASP A 41 1.98 11.07 -0.57
C ASP A 41 0.57 11.52 -0.16
N ARG A 42 -0.35 11.62 -1.12
CA ARG A 42 -1.75 12.01 -0.84
C ARG A 42 -2.56 10.96 -0.09
N ILE A 43 -2.05 9.74 0.03
CA ILE A 43 -2.68 8.65 0.79
C ILE A 43 -1.98 8.51 2.14
N TRP A 44 -0.65 8.42 2.16
CA TRP A 44 0.11 8.10 3.36
C TRP A 44 0.10 9.22 4.39
N TYR A 45 0.36 10.47 3.97
CA TYR A 45 0.41 11.59 4.92
C TYR A 45 -0.91 11.79 5.68
N PRO A 46 -2.08 11.80 5.04
CA PRO A 46 -3.34 11.88 5.79
C PRO A 46 -3.55 10.72 6.76
N VAL A 47 -3.12 9.50 6.44
CA VAL A 47 -3.25 8.35 7.35
C VAL A 47 -2.34 8.51 8.57
N TRP A 48 -1.09 8.94 8.37
CA TRP A 48 -0.18 9.25 9.47
C TRP A 48 -0.68 10.43 10.32
N ASP A 49 -1.21 11.48 9.69
CA ASP A 49 -1.74 12.65 10.39
C ASP A 49 -2.95 12.31 11.28
N LEU A 50 -3.68 11.23 10.96
CA LEU A 50 -4.75 10.68 11.80
C LEU A 50 -4.22 9.88 13.01
N GLY A 51 -2.90 9.70 13.13
CA GLY A 51 -2.26 8.94 14.20
C GLY A 51 -2.42 7.43 14.09
N LEU A 52 -2.69 6.92 12.88
CA LEU A 52 -2.78 5.48 12.61
C LEU A 52 -1.39 4.90 12.33
N ASP A 53 -1.10 3.75 12.92
CA ASP A 53 0.06 2.94 12.55
C ASP A 53 -0.15 2.38 11.14
N LEU A 54 0.74 2.72 10.21
CA LEU A 54 0.64 2.39 8.78
C LEU A 54 1.95 1.75 8.31
N ASP A 55 1.87 0.51 7.86
CA ASP A 55 2.89 -0.08 6.99
C ASP A 55 2.43 0.03 5.53
N HIS A 56 3.36 0.37 4.64
CA HIS A 56 3.02 0.59 3.25
C HIS A 56 4.14 0.21 2.28
N SER A 57 3.74 -0.15 1.07
CA SER A 57 4.68 -0.39 -0.03
C SER A 57 4.13 0.10 -1.36
N VAL A 58 5.03 0.43 -2.28
CA VAL A 58 4.73 0.75 -3.67
C VAL A 58 5.46 -0.27 -4.53
N ARG A 59 4.72 -1.07 -5.30
CA ARG A 59 5.32 -2.18 -6.08
C ARG A 59 4.65 -2.32 -7.44
N THR A 60 5.42 -2.86 -8.38
CA THR A 60 4.91 -3.47 -9.60
C THR A 60 4.31 -4.85 -9.34
N LEU A 61 3.48 -5.34 -10.26
CA LEU A 61 3.02 -6.74 -10.24
C LEU A 61 4.17 -7.76 -10.15
N ALA A 62 5.29 -7.50 -10.81
CA ALA A 62 6.45 -8.39 -10.80
C ALA A 62 7.16 -8.39 -9.42
N GLU A 63 7.27 -7.23 -8.77
CA GLU A 63 7.80 -7.13 -7.41
C GLU A 63 6.87 -7.76 -6.39
N THR A 64 5.55 -7.53 -6.49
CA THR A 64 4.57 -8.17 -5.60
C THR A 64 4.61 -9.69 -5.68
N ARG A 65 4.76 -10.26 -6.88
CA ARG A 65 4.91 -11.71 -7.04
C ARG A 65 6.17 -12.24 -6.36
N ARG A 66 7.31 -11.59 -6.59
CA ARG A 66 8.57 -12.00 -5.96
C ARG A 66 8.48 -12.00 -4.43
N THR A 67 7.94 -10.94 -3.84
CA THR A 67 7.77 -10.87 -2.38
C THR A 67 6.75 -11.88 -1.83
N ALA A 68 5.83 -12.38 -2.64
CA ALA A 68 4.89 -13.41 -2.21
C ALA A 68 5.49 -14.82 -2.24
N ASP A 69 6.57 -15.02 -3.00
CA ASP A 69 7.28 -16.29 -3.12
C ASP A 69 8.44 -16.41 -2.10
N ASP A 70 8.77 -15.32 -1.39
CA ASP A 70 9.77 -15.23 -0.31
C ASP A 70 9.17 -15.60 1.06
#